data_AF-D2HVG8-F1
#
_entry.id   AF-D2HVG8-F1
#
_cell.length_a   1.000
_cell.length_b   1.000
_cell.length_c   1.000
_cell.angle_alpha   90.00
_cell.angle_beta   90.00
_cell.angle_gamma   90.00
#
_symmetry.space_group_name_H-M   'P 1'
#
loop_
_entity.id
_entity.type
_entity.pdbx_description
1 polymer ?
#
loop_
_entity_poly.entity_id
_entity_poly.type
_entity_poly.pdbx_seq_one_letter_code
_entity_poly.pdbx_strand_id
1 'polypeptide(L)'
;ADFDRIAEDVRKLKTRPDDEELKELYGLYKQSVVGDINIECPGMLDLKGKAKWEAWNLHKGQPKEDAMSAYISKAKELIEKYGI
;
A
#
# COMPACT_ATOMS: atom_id res chain seq x y z
N ALA A 1 -8.70 -0.20 -14.68
CA ALA A 1 -7.95 0.75 -15.53
C ALA A 1 -7.22 1.80 -14.68
N ASP A 2 -7.91 2.51 -13.77
CA ASP A 2 -7.24 3.55 -12.96
C ASP A 2 -6.26 3.00 -11.91
N PHE A 3 -6.57 1.87 -11.26
CA PHE A 3 -5.69 1.29 -10.23
C PHE A 3 -4.31 0.90 -10.79
N ASP A 4 -4.26 0.16 -11.89
CA ASP A 4 -2.98 -0.30 -12.47
C ASP A 4 -2.13 0.88 -12.94
N ARG A 5 -2.75 1.86 -13.61
CA ARG A 5 -2.06 3.08 -14.06
C ARG A 5 -1.50 3.88 -12.88
N ILE A 6 -2.29 4.08 -11.83
CA ILE A 6 -1.86 4.82 -10.65
C ILE A 6 -0.77 4.05 -9.89
N ALA A 7 -0.86 2.72 -9.82
CA ALA A 7 0.18 1.88 -9.25
C ALA A 7 1.50 1.96 -10.03
N GLU A 8 1.45 2.14 -11.35
CA GLU A 8 2.64 2.44 -12.16
C GLU A 8 3.18 3.86 -11.90
N ASP A 9 2.31 4.85 -11.77
CA ASP A 9 2.73 6.24 -11.55
C ASP A 9 3.41 6.44 -10.20
N VAL A 10 2.97 5.74 -9.15
CA VAL A 10 3.66 5.72 -7.83
C VAL A 10 5.09 5.18 -7.94
N ARG A 11 5.39 4.30 -8.90
CA ARG A 11 6.77 3.81 -9.13
C ARG A 11 7.67 4.83 -9.83
N LYS A 12 7.08 5.87 -10.43
CA LYS A 12 7.78 6.92 -11.18
C LYS A 12 8.00 8.20 -10.35
N LEU A 13 7.63 8.21 -9.06
CA LEU A 13 7.80 9.39 -8.22
C LEU A 13 9.26 9.86 -8.20
N LYS A 14 9.48 11.16 -8.37
CA LYS A 14 10.81 11.77 -8.39
C LYS A 14 11.55 11.66 -7.06
N THR A 15 10.77 11.57 -5.98
CA THR A 15 11.28 11.43 -4.62
C THR A 15 10.65 10.21 -3.98
N ARG A 16 11.45 9.45 -3.23
CA ARG A 16 10.96 8.31 -2.45
C ARG A 16 10.03 8.82 -1.33
N PRO A 17 8.78 8.35 -1.25
CA PRO A 17 7.91 8.61 -0.10
C PRO A 17 8.54 8.13 1.21
N ASP A 18 8.08 8.67 2.34
CA ASP A 18 8.57 8.21 3.63
C ASP A 18 8.09 6.78 3.94
N ASP A 19 8.67 6.19 5.00
CA ASP A 19 8.40 4.79 5.32
C ASP A 19 6.94 4.54 5.72
N GLU A 20 6.24 5.51 6.31
CA GLU A 20 4.83 5.38 6.68
C GLU A 20 3.93 5.44 5.45
N GLU A 21 4.19 6.37 4.52
CA GLU A 21 3.48 6.45 3.24
C GLU A 21 3.66 5.18 2.40
N LEU A 22 4.87 4.62 2.38
CA LEU A 22 5.15 3.36 1.70
C LEU A 22 4.46 2.17 2.34
N LYS A 23 4.36 2.13 3.68
CA LYS A 23 3.63 1.08 4.40
C LYS A 23 2.14 1.16 4.11
N GLU A 24 1.55 2.35 4.15
CA GLU A 24 0.14 2.57 3.85
C GLU A 24 -0.20 2.14 2.41
N LEU A 25 0.59 2.60 1.41
CA LEU A 25 0.43 2.16 0.03
C LEU A 25 0.55 0.63 -0.11
N TYR A 26 1.49 0.01 0.59
CA TYR A 26 1.65 -1.45 0.56
C TYR A 26 0.44 -2.17 1.15
N GLY A 27 -0.05 -1.75 2.31
CA GLY A 27 -1.20 -2.35 2.99
C GLY A 27 -2.46 -2.27 2.14
N LEU A 28 -2.76 -1.07 1.63
CA LEU A 28 -3.89 -0.82 0.73
C LEU A 28 -3.77 -1.65 -0.55
N TYR A 29 -2.61 -1.63 -1.21
CA TYR A 29 -2.38 -2.41 -2.44
C TYR A 29 -2.63 -3.91 -2.23
N LYS A 30 -2.10 -4.47 -1.14
CA LYS A 30 -2.28 -5.88 -0.80
C LYS A 30 -3.74 -6.21 -0.52
N GLN A 31 -4.46 -5.35 0.23
CA GLN A 31 -5.88 -5.52 0.49
C GLN A 31 -6.72 -5.40 -0.80
N SER A 32 -6.41 -4.48 -1.70
CA SER A 32 -7.11 -4.33 -2.98
C SER A 32 -6.97 -5.55 -3.89
N VAL A 33 -5.77 -6.13 -3.96
CA VAL A 33 -5.48 -7.24 -4.88
C VAL A 33 -5.86 -8.58 -4.27
N VAL A 34 -5.34 -8.85 -3.07
CA VAL A 34 -5.49 -10.16 -2.41
C VAL A 34 -6.75 -10.20 -1.56
N GLY A 35 -7.11 -9.12 -0.89
CA GLY A 35 -8.08 -9.09 0.20
C GLY A 35 -7.39 -9.30 1.53
N ASP A 36 -8.12 -9.87 2.49
CA ASP A 36 -7.61 -10.10 3.84
C ASP A 36 -6.27 -10.86 3.86
N ILE A 37 -5.43 -10.46 4.80
CA ILE A 37 -4.12 -11.06 5.00
C ILE A 37 -4.23 -12.57 5.22
N ASN A 38 -3.45 -13.31 4.44
CA ASN A 38 -3.49 -14.78 4.35
C ASN A 38 -2.12 -15.43 4.59
N ILE A 39 -1.17 -14.67 5.11
CA ILE A 39 0.18 -15.12 5.46
C ILE A 39 0.42 -15.00 6.96
N GLU A 40 1.26 -15.87 7.49
CA GLU A 40 1.68 -15.82 8.89
C GLU A 40 2.51 -14.57 9.17
N CYS A 41 2.45 -14.11 10.42
CA CYS A 41 3.23 -12.97 10.87
C CYS A 41 4.73 -13.32 10.85
N PRO A 42 5.58 -12.53 10.17
CA PRO A 42 7.02 -12.76 10.15
C PRO A 42 7.63 -12.78 11.55
N GLY A 43 8.69 -13.57 11.73
CA GLY A 43 9.40 -13.70 13.01
C GLY A 43 10.03 -12.38 13.47
N MET A 44 10.31 -12.27 14.78
CA MET A 44 10.77 -11.02 15.42
C MET A 44 12.07 -10.42 14.86
N LEU A 45 12.88 -11.22 14.16
CA LEU A 45 14.12 -10.75 13.53
C LEU A 45 13.89 -10.11 12.15
N ASP A 46 12.74 -10.34 11.51
CA ASP A 46 12.35 -9.72 10.24
C ASP A 46 11.48 -8.48 10.47
N LEU A 47 12.11 -7.40 10.93
CA LEU A 47 11.42 -6.14 11.24
C LEU A 47 10.72 -5.54 10.01
N LYS A 48 11.31 -5.71 8.82
CA LYS A 48 10.76 -5.15 7.57
C LYS A 48 9.57 -5.95 7.07
N GLY A 49 9.65 -7.29 7.11
CA GLY A 49 8.53 -8.17 6.81
C GLY A 49 7.39 -7.94 7.80
N LYS A 50 7.71 -7.83 9.09
CA LYS A 50 6.71 -7.54 10.14
C LYS A 50 6.00 -6.21 9.89
N ALA A 51 6.72 -5.13 9.57
CA ALA A 51 6.09 -3.84 9.27
C ALA A 51 5.15 -3.90 8.05
N LYS A 52 5.53 -4.63 7.01
CA LYS A 52 4.66 -4.86 5.84
C LYS A 52 3.43 -5.70 6.20
N TRP A 53 3.62 -6.75 6.99
CA TRP A 53 2.55 -7.60 7.47
C TRP A 53 1.56 -6.80 8.32
N GLU A 54 2.04 -5.98 9.25
CA GLU A 54 1.22 -5.10 10.09
C GLU A 54 0.43 -4.10 9.26
N ALA A 55 1.07 -3.46 8.28
CA ALA A 55 0.40 -2.53 7.38
C ALA A 55 -0.74 -3.18 6.59
N TRP A 56 -0.55 -4.41 6.09
CA TRP A 56 -1.63 -5.14 5.42
C TRP A 56 -2.70 -5.63 6.39
N ASN A 57 -2.30 -6.16 7.55
CA ASN A 57 -3.23 -6.65 8.57
C ASN A 57 -4.13 -5.53 9.14
N LEU A 58 -3.66 -4.27 9.13
CA LEU A 58 -4.46 -3.11 9.54
C LEU A 58 -5.72 -2.92 8.69
N HIS A 59 -5.71 -3.35 7.42
CA HIS A 59 -6.84 -3.24 6.49
C HIS A 59 -7.70 -4.52 6.43
N LYS A 60 -7.47 -5.49 7.32
CA LYS A 60 -8.24 -6.72 7.36
C LYS A 60 -9.73 -6.43 7.60
N GLY A 61 -10.60 -7.08 6.83
CA GLY A 61 -12.05 -6.88 6.84
C GLY A 61 -12.53 -5.74 5.94
N GLN A 62 -11.61 -4.93 5.39
CA GLN A 62 -11.97 -3.89 4.43
C GLN A 62 -12.29 -4.50 3.05
N PRO A 63 -13.41 -4.14 2.41
CA PRO A 63 -13.70 -4.57 1.04
C PRO A 63 -12.60 -4.18 0.06
N LYS A 64 -12.36 -5.02 -0.95
CA LYS A 64 -11.30 -4.77 -1.96
C LYS A 64 -11.51 -3.45 -2.69
N GLU A 65 -12.75 -3.12 -3.00
CA GLU A 65 -13.13 -1.88 -3.71
C GLU A 65 -12.83 -0.63 -2.88
N ASP A 66 -13.10 -0.68 -1.57
CA ASP A 66 -12.79 0.40 -0.64
C ASP A 66 -11.28 0.58 -0.49
N ALA A 67 -10.54 -0.53 -0.36
CA ALA A 67 -9.08 -0.49 -0.31
C ALA A 67 -8.49 0.08 -1.61
N MET A 68 -9.07 -0.28 -2.76
CA MET A 68 -8.65 0.23 -4.07
C MET A 68 -8.88 1.74 -4.18
N SER A 69 -10.04 2.23 -3.73
CA SER A 69 -10.38 3.65 -3.72
C SER A 69 -9.47 4.46 -2.80
N ALA A 70 -9.16 3.91 -1.61
CA ALA A 70 -8.20 4.49 -0.68
C ALA A 70 -6.77 4.51 -1.27
N TYR A 71 -6.34 3.42 -1.92
CA TYR A 71 -5.04 3.36 -2.60
C TYR A 71 -4.91 4.45 -3.66
N ILE A 72 -5.92 4.60 -4.52
CA ILE A 72 -5.92 5.62 -5.59
C ILE A 72 -5.84 7.02 -4.98
N SER A 73 -6.58 7.29 -3.91
CA SER A 73 -6.56 8.58 -3.22
C SER A 73 -5.18 8.87 -2.65
N LYS A 74 -4.58 7.92 -1.93
CA LYS A 74 -3.25 8.08 -1.35
C LYS A 74 -2.17 8.24 -2.41
N ALA A 75 -2.23 7.45 -3.47
CA ALA A 75 -1.30 7.55 -4.57
C ALA A 75 -1.35 8.91 -5.29
N LYS A 76 -2.56 9.47 -5.50
CA LYS A 76 -2.71 10.82 -6.07
C LYS A 76 -2.10 11.89 -5.17
N GLU A 77 -2.33 11.82 -3.86
CA GLU A 77 -1.70 12.72 -2.89
C GLU A 77 -0.16 12.68 -3.01
N LEU A 78 0.42 11.48 -3.11
CA LEU A 78 1.87 11.32 -3.24
C LEU A 78 2.40 11.78 -4.58
N ILE A 79 1.66 11.58 -5.68
CA ILE A 79 1.99 12.12 -7.00
C ILE A 79 2.00 13.65 -6.98
N GLU A 80 1.04 14.27 -6.32
CA GLU A 80 1.01 15.73 -6.17
C GLU A 80 2.16 16.25 -5.29
N LYS A 81 2.43 15.55 -4.17
CA LYS A 81 3.48 15.92 -3.20
C LYS A 81 4.89 15.76 -3.75
N TYR A 82 5.18 14.65 -4.43
CA TYR A 82 6.54 14.29 -4.85
C TYR A 82 6.80 14.49 -6.34
N GLY A 83 5.73 14.63 -7.14
CA GLY A 83 5.82 14.67 -8.59
C GLY A 83 6.21 13.33 -9.20
N ILE A 84 5.80 13.13 -10.46
CA ILE A 84 6.32 12.10 -11.37
C ILE A 84 7.26 12.73 -12.39
#